data_AF-A0AAJ1UWL0-F1
#
_entry.id   AF-A0AAJ1UWL0-F1
#
_cell.length_a   1.000
_cell.length_b   1.000
_cell.length_c   1.000
_cell.angle_alpha   90.00
_cell.angle_beta   90.00
_cell.angle_gamma   90.00
#
_symmetry.space_group_name_H-M   'P 1'
#
loop_
_entity.id
_entity.type
_entity.pdbx_description
1 polymer ?
#
loop_
_entity_poly.entity_id
_entity_poly.type
_entity_poly.pdbx_seq_one_letter_code
_entity_poly.pdbx_strand_id
1 'polypeptide(L)'
;MSKFINKSNEQFWNELFALEKSGNLSILLKEINKYYEEYFLFKDIQNELTKYKEYVLNLPLKIKQQNILKILNDIKNLTFLGLINWKDSEEDVKVMYIDLITSMIRNPQVNSTKRYVLFKSLELNNVDIKIETEGFILKTFETDFLNSPSFLKKSKKIEDALSKYISVNDIAQQLLLQEHLNNFPNSEKINEKSIKTIINKACKLLNIKDINI
;
A
#
# COMPACT_ATOMS: atom_id res chain seq x y z
N MET A 1 -58.98 18.30 -1.29
CA MET A 1 -57.99 17.32 -1.78
C MET A 1 -56.66 18.02 -1.94
N SER A 2 -55.84 17.92 -0.89
CA SER A 2 -54.59 18.65 -0.73
C SER A 2 -53.51 18.10 -1.67
N LYS A 3 -52.72 18.99 -2.27
CA LYS A 3 -51.62 18.78 -3.24
C LYS A 3 -50.42 17.98 -2.70
N PHE A 4 -50.63 17.04 -1.78
CA PHE A 4 -49.56 16.37 -1.04
C PHE A 4 -49.34 14.90 -1.42
N ILE A 5 -50.01 14.38 -2.45
CA ILE A 5 -49.82 13.01 -2.94
C ILE A 5 -49.40 13.09 -4.40
N ASN A 6 -48.16 13.54 -4.67
CA ASN A 6 -47.42 13.32 -5.94
C ASN A 6 -46.06 14.04 -6.02
N LYS A 7 -45.33 14.18 -4.91
CA LYS A 7 -43.88 13.94 -5.01
C LYS A 7 -43.74 12.45 -4.74
N SER A 8 -43.70 11.69 -5.84
CA SER A 8 -43.74 10.22 -5.84
C SER A 8 -42.68 9.66 -4.90
N ASN A 9 -42.94 8.51 -4.28
CA ASN A 9 -41.96 7.79 -3.46
C ASN A 9 -40.57 7.70 -4.13
N GLU A 10 -40.50 7.74 -5.46
CA GLU A 10 -39.23 7.76 -6.20
C GLU A 10 -38.37 9.00 -5.94
N GLN A 11 -38.94 10.20 -5.77
CA GLN A 11 -38.12 11.42 -5.65
C GLN A 11 -37.33 11.44 -4.33
N PHE A 12 -37.95 11.08 -3.21
CA PHE A 12 -37.26 11.04 -1.92
C PHE A 12 -36.21 9.92 -1.89
N TRP A 13 -36.53 8.73 -2.42
CA TRP A 13 -35.56 7.64 -2.53
C TRP A 13 -34.38 8.02 -3.45
N ASN A 14 -34.64 8.73 -4.55
CA ASN A 14 -33.59 9.23 -5.44
C ASN A 14 -32.68 10.25 -4.75
N GLU A 15 -33.23 11.13 -3.90
CA GLU A 15 -32.44 12.06 -3.09
C GLU A 15 -31.57 11.33 -2.07
N LEU A 16 -32.11 10.32 -1.38
CA LEU A 16 -31.36 9.45 -0.47
C LEU A 16 -30.25 8.67 -1.19
N PHE A 17 -30.54 8.08 -2.36
CA PHE A 17 -29.53 7.34 -3.14
C PHE A 17 -28.48 8.26 -3.77
N ALA A 18 -28.84 9.49 -4.13
CA ALA A 18 -27.86 10.49 -4.58
C ALA A 18 -26.90 10.87 -3.45
N LEU A 19 -27.43 11.04 -2.23
CA LEU A 19 -26.63 11.27 -1.03
C LEU A 19 -25.75 10.06 -0.67
N GLU A 20 -26.26 8.83 -0.79
CA GLU A 20 -25.47 7.59 -0.65
C GLU A 20 -24.30 7.57 -1.64
N LYS A 21 -24.56 7.86 -2.93
CA LYS A 21 -23.51 7.91 -3.98
C LYS A 21 -22.47 9.02 -3.75
N SER A 22 -22.85 10.11 -3.08
CA SER A 22 -21.95 11.22 -2.76
C SER A 22 -20.96 10.89 -1.63
N GLY A 23 -21.18 9.79 -0.90
CA GLY A 23 -20.31 9.35 0.21
C GLY A 23 -20.49 10.14 1.51
N ASN A 24 -21.36 11.16 1.53
CA ASN A 24 -21.58 11.97 2.74
C ASN A 24 -22.62 11.33 3.67
N LEU A 25 -22.19 10.31 4.41
CA LEU A 25 -23.02 9.52 5.31
C LEU A 25 -23.68 10.35 6.42
N SER A 26 -23.02 11.43 6.86
CA SER A 26 -23.56 12.34 7.89
C SER A 26 -24.81 13.10 7.42
N ILE A 27 -24.79 13.59 6.18
CA ILE A 27 -25.93 14.27 5.56
C ILE A 27 -27.02 13.25 5.22
N LEU A 28 -26.64 12.08 4.73
CA LEU A 28 -27.58 11.00 4.45
C LEU A 28 -28.37 10.58 5.70
N LEU A 29 -27.70 10.32 6.84
CA LEU A 29 -28.37 9.95 8.08
C LEU A 29 -29.29 11.06 8.61
N LYS A 30 -28.89 12.32 8.43
CA LYS A 30 -29.70 13.48 8.81
C LYS A 30 -30.98 13.55 7.98
N GLU A 31 -30.89 13.36 6.67
CA GLU A 31 -32.06 13.33 5.78
C GLU A 31 -32.94 12.09 6.03
N ILE A 32 -32.36 10.91 6.29
CA ILE A 32 -33.14 9.72 6.70
C ILE A 32 -33.97 10.00 7.95
N ASN A 33 -33.39 10.63 8.99
CA ASN A 33 -34.12 10.96 10.21
C ASN A 33 -35.21 12.01 9.96
N LYS A 34 -34.91 13.02 9.14
CA LYS A 34 -35.88 14.04 8.75
C LYS A 34 -37.07 13.41 8.00
N TYR A 35 -36.83 12.53 7.03
CA TYR A 35 -37.92 11.82 6.35
C TYR A 35 -38.67 10.87 7.31
N TYR A 36 -37.97 10.25 8.26
CA TYR A 36 -38.63 9.41 9.27
C TYR A 36 -39.66 10.19 10.09
N GLU A 37 -39.34 11.45 10.41
CA GLU A 37 -40.24 12.40 11.08
C GLU A 37 -41.34 12.93 10.14
N GLU A 38 -40.99 13.32 8.91
CA GLU A 38 -41.96 13.84 7.92
C GLU A 38 -43.05 12.81 7.55
N TYR A 39 -42.69 11.53 7.50
CA TYR A 39 -43.59 10.44 7.14
C TYR A 39 -44.11 9.64 8.34
N PHE A 40 -44.20 10.26 9.53
CA PHE A 40 -44.56 9.55 10.78
C PHE A 40 -45.94 8.84 10.77
N LEU A 41 -46.85 9.28 9.90
CA LEU A 41 -48.17 8.67 9.74
C LEU A 41 -48.16 7.44 8.81
N PHE A 42 -47.05 7.17 8.11
CA PHE A 42 -46.91 6.11 7.13
C PHE A 42 -45.95 5.02 7.64
N LYS A 43 -46.49 4.07 8.41
CA LYS A 43 -45.71 3.00 9.04
C LYS A 43 -44.87 2.18 8.06
N ASP A 44 -45.37 1.96 6.85
CA ASP A 44 -44.63 1.21 5.82
C ASP A 44 -43.36 1.95 5.39
N ILE A 45 -43.46 3.26 5.18
CA ILE A 45 -42.33 4.13 4.85
C ILE A 45 -41.36 4.20 6.04
N GLN A 46 -41.85 4.31 7.27
CA GLN A 46 -41.00 4.30 8.46
C GLN A 46 -40.23 2.99 8.64
N ASN A 47 -40.86 1.85 8.34
CA ASN A 47 -40.21 0.55 8.40
C ASN A 47 -39.12 0.42 7.32
N GLU A 48 -39.38 0.90 6.10
CA GLU A 48 -38.39 0.92 5.03
C GLU A 48 -37.22 1.86 5.35
N LEU A 49 -37.48 3.04 5.89
CA LEU A 49 -36.45 3.98 6.34
C LEU A 49 -35.63 3.40 7.49
N THR A 50 -36.23 2.62 8.39
CA THR A 50 -35.52 1.95 9.48
C THR A 50 -34.57 0.88 8.94
N LYS A 51 -35.05 0.01 8.03
CA LYS A 51 -34.22 -0.99 7.36
C LYS A 51 -33.11 -0.35 6.52
N TYR A 52 -33.42 0.73 5.82
CA TYR A 52 -32.44 1.47 5.04
C TYR A 52 -31.42 2.19 5.93
N LYS A 53 -31.85 2.76 7.07
CA LYS A 53 -30.96 3.32 8.09
C LYS A 53 -30.03 2.25 8.66
N GLU A 54 -30.53 1.07 8.98
CA GLU A 54 -29.72 -0.08 9.41
C GLU A 54 -28.75 -0.51 8.31
N TYR A 55 -29.17 -0.56 7.05
CA TYR A 55 -28.30 -0.81 5.91
C TYR A 55 -27.20 0.26 5.76
N VAL A 56 -27.54 1.55 5.89
CA VAL A 56 -26.61 2.70 5.84
C VAL A 56 -25.65 2.71 7.03
N LEU A 57 -26.11 2.31 8.21
CA LEU A 57 -25.26 2.15 9.40
C LEU A 57 -24.34 0.93 9.29
N ASN A 58 -24.69 -0.07 8.47
CA ASN A 58 -23.88 -1.24 8.15
C ASN A 58 -23.04 -1.08 6.85
N LEU A 59 -23.27 -0.01 6.08
CA LEU A 59 -22.50 0.42 4.92
C LEU A 59 -21.02 0.75 5.20
N PRO A 60 -20.57 1.09 6.43
CA PRO A 60 -19.15 1.20 6.76
C PRO A 60 -18.38 -0.06 6.38
N LEU A 61 -18.97 -1.26 6.47
CA LEU A 61 -18.29 -2.49 6.05
C LEU A 61 -18.03 -2.57 4.54
N LYS A 62 -18.93 -2.03 3.69
CA LYS A 62 -18.76 -2.06 2.22
C LYS A 62 -17.85 -0.97 1.68
N ILE A 63 -17.90 0.24 2.25
CA ILE A 63 -16.98 1.33 1.87
C ILE A 63 -15.58 1.07 2.44
N LYS A 64 -15.48 0.57 3.70
CA LYS A 64 -14.22 0.04 4.23
C LYS A 64 -13.71 -1.07 3.33
N GLN A 65 -14.53 -2.05 2.93
CA GLN A 65 -14.13 -3.10 2.00
C GLN A 65 -13.73 -2.57 0.61
N GLN A 66 -14.32 -1.51 0.07
CA GLN A 66 -13.92 -0.94 -1.22
C GLN A 66 -12.59 -0.18 -1.14
N ASN A 67 -12.37 0.61 -0.07
CA ASN A 67 -11.07 1.23 0.18
C ASN A 67 -10.01 0.17 0.50
N ILE A 68 -10.36 -0.86 1.27
CA ILE A 68 -9.51 -2.02 1.54
C ILE A 68 -9.27 -2.82 0.26
N LEU A 69 -10.25 -3.02 -0.62
CA LEU A 69 -10.10 -3.71 -1.91
C LEU A 69 -9.25 -2.90 -2.88
N LYS A 70 -9.36 -1.57 -2.85
CA LYS A 70 -8.50 -0.66 -3.61
C LYS A 70 -7.06 -0.74 -3.09
N ILE A 71 -6.85 -0.60 -1.78
CA ILE A 71 -5.54 -0.75 -1.13
C ILE A 71 -4.97 -2.17 -1.38
N LEU A 72 -5.79 -3.22 -1.28
CA LEU A 72 -5.44 -4.60 -1.58
C LEU A 72 -5.10 -4.80 -3.05
N ASN A 73 -5.84 -4.19 -3.98
CA ASN A 73 -5.53 -4.24 -5.41
C ASN A 73 -4.23 -3.49 -5.72
N ASP A 74 -3.99 -2.34 -5.08
CA ASP A 74 -2.77 -1.56 -5.24
C ASP A 74 -1.54 -2.31 -4.66
N ILE A 75 -1.71 -3.00 -3.53
CA ILE A 75 -0.72 -3.92 -2.93
C ILE A 75 -0.52 -5.18 -3.79
N LYS A 76 -1.59 -5.72 -4.38
CA LYS A 76 -1.57 -6.89 -5.26
C LYS A 76 -0.82 -6.60 -6.57
N ASN A 77 -1.00 -5.40 -7.13
CA ASN A 77 -0.47 -4.97 -8.42
C ASN A 77 0.97 -4.40 -8.39
N LEU A 78 1.72 -4.59 -7.30
CA LEU A 78 3.17 -4.29 -7.20
C LEU A 78 3.56 -2.79 -7.23
N THR A 79 2.62 -1.86 -7.24
CA THR A 79 2.89 -0.42 -7.45
C THR A 79 2.83 0.45 -6.19
N PHE A 80 2.59 -0.11 -5.01
CA PHE A 80 2.34 0.71 -3.82
C PHE A 80 3.60 1.25 -3.14
N LEU A 81 4.10 2.39 -3.64
CA LEU A 81 4.94 3.36 -2.92
C LEU A 81 4.13 4.64 -2.59
N GLY A 82 2.80 4.53 -2.51
CA GLY A 82 1.91 5.69 -2.36
C GLY A 82 1.84 6.21 -0.92
N LEU A 83 1.83 7.53 -0.78
CA LEU A 83 1.34 8.18 0.43
C LEU A 83 -0.16 7.89 0.57
N ILE A 84 -0.56 7.25 1.65
CA ILE A 84 -1.95 7.07 2.03
C ILE A 84 -2.41 8.38 2.66
N ASN A 85 -3.46 8.96 2.09
CA ASN A 85 -4.12 10.10 2.73
C ASN A 85 -4.94 9.59 3.93
N TRP A 86 -4.36 9.72 5.12
CA TRP A 86 -4.99 9.32 6.37
C TRP A 86 -6.08 10.29 6.88
N LYS A 87 -6.25 11.46 6.23
CA LYS A 87 -7.10 12.55 6.77
C LYS A 87 -8.57 12.15 7.00
N ASP A 88 -9.06 11.13 6.29
CA ASP A 88 -10.45 10.68 6.35
C ASP A 88 -10.60 9.19 6.71
N SER A 89 -9.50 8.51 7.07
CA SER A 89 -9.52 7.07 7.37
C SER A 89 -9.73 6.83 8.87
N GLU A 90 -10.74 6.02 9.20
CA GLU A 90 -10.94 5.51 10.56
C GLU A 90 -9.71 4.71 11.03
N GLU A 91 -9.32 4.83 12.30
CA GLU A 91 -8.15 4.18 12.91
C GLU A 91 -8.08 2.68 12.58
N ASP A 92 -9.24 2.00 12.51
CA ASP A 92 -9.37 0.60 12.10
C ASP A 92 -8.74 0.31 10.73
N VAL A 93 -8.89 1.21 9.76
CA VAL A 93 -8.34 1.05 8.39
C VAL A 93 -6.82 1.10 8.42
N LYS A 94 -6.26 1.97 9.27
CA LYS A 94 -4.81 2.08 9.47
C LYS A 94 -4.25 0.82 10.13
N VAL A 95 -4.90 0.32 11.18
CA VAL A 95 -4.52 -0.95 11.83
C VAL A 95 -4.54 -2.10 10.83
N MET A 96 -5.63 -2.25 10.07
CA MET A 96 -5.76 -3.30 9.06
C MET A 96 -4.68 -3.21 7.95
N TYR A 97 -4.36 -2.00 7.49
CA TYR A 97 -3.28 -1.78 6.53
C TYR A 97 -1.93 -2.23 7.11
N ILE A 98 -1.60 -1.79 8.33
CA ILE A 98 -0.34 -2.14 8.98
C ILE A 98 -0.23 -3.66 9.16
N ASP A 99 -1.28 -4.32 9.62
CA ASP A 99 -1.32 -5.77 9.83
C ASP A 99 -1.11 -6.53 8.51
N LEU A 100 -1.81 -6.12 7.45
CA LEU A 100 -1.69 -6.74 6.14
C LEU A 100 -0.28 -6.59 5.58
N ILE A 101 0.25 -5.37 5.56
CA ILE A 101 1.61 -5.10 5.06
C ILE A 101 2.64 -5.88 5.85
N THR A 102 2.54 -5.87 7.17
CA THR A 102 3.43 -6.62 8.06
C THR A 102 3.35 -8.13 7.81
N SER A 103 2.15 -8.67 7.55
CA SER A 103 1.97 -10.08 7.21
C SER A 103 2.65 -10.46 5.88
N MET A 104 2.60 -9.57 4.88
CA MET A 104 3.26 -9.78 3.59
C MET A 104 4.78 -9.65 3.69
N ILE A 105 5.29 -8.71 4.50
CA ILE A 105 6.73 -8.58 4.76
C ILE A 105 7.27 -9.82 5.48
N ARG A 106 6.48 -10.43 6.38
CA ARG A 106 6.89 -11.66 7.10
C ARG A 106 6.84 -12.91 6.24
N ASN A 107 6.02 -12.92 5.18
CA ASN A 107 5.80 -14.11 4.36
C ASN A 107 6.97 -14.35 3.37
N PRO A 108 7.74 -15.45 3.51
CA PRO A 108 8.88 -15.74 2.64
C PRO A 108 8.48 -16.10 1.20
N GLN A 109 7.20 -16.42 0.94
CA GLN A 109 6.69 -16.66 -0.42
C GLN A 109 6.49 -15.36 -1.21
N VAL A 110 6.44 -14.22 -0.52
CA VAL A 110 6.37 -12.91 -1.18
C VAL A 110 7.76 -12.54 -1.69
N ASN A 111 7.86 -12.13 -2.95
CA ASN A 111 9.11 -11.72 -3.56
C ASN A 111 9.86 -10.66 -2.71
N SER A 112 11.17 -10.82 -2.54
CA SER A 112 12.00 -9.95 -1.68
C SER A 112 11.92 -8.47 -2.03
N THR A 113 11.96 -8.12 -3.32
CA THR A 113 11.80 -6.73 -3.79
C THR A 113 10.43 -6.19 -3.42
N LYS A 114 9.38 -7.01 -3.53
CA LYS A 114 8.03 -6.64 -3.09
C LYS A 114 8.00 -6.39 -1.58
N ARG A 115 8.61 -7.26 -0.78
CA ARG A 115 8.71 -7.09 0.67
C ARG A 115 9.44 -5.81 1.04
N TYR A 116 10.51 -5.46 0.34
CA TYR A 116 11.22 -4.20 0.53
C TYR A 116 10.36 -2.98 0.19
N VAL A 117 9.64 -2.99 -0.95
CA VAL A 117 8.73 -1.91 -1.34
C VAL A 117 7.64 -1.70 -0.28
N LEU A 118 7.05 -2.79 0.21
CA LEU A 118 6.04 -2.75 1.27
C LEU A 118 6.61 -2.20 2.58
N PHE A 119 7.84 -2.56 2.94
CA PHE A 119 8.53 -1.99 4.09
C PHE A 119 8.74 -0.47 3.94
N LYS A 120 9.22 0.00 2.77
CA LYS A 120 9.35 1.43 2.47
C LYS A 120 8.01 2.16 2.45
N SER A 121 6.92 1.50 2.09
CA SER A 121 5.59 2.10 2.15
C SER A 121 5.17 2.44 3.58
N LEU A 122 5.57 1.65 4.58
CA LEU A 122 5.32 1.97 5.99
C LEU A 122 6.10 3.21 6.42
N GLU A 123 7.37 3.32 6.02
CA GLU A 123 8.21 4.50 6.29
C GLU A 123 7.63 5.77 5.68
N LEU A 124 7.27 5.73 4.40
CA LEU A 124 6.67 6.86 3.68
C LEU A 124 5.36 7.33 4.34
N ASN A 125 4.62 6.41 4.95
CA ASN A 125 3.37 6.67 5.64
C ASN A 125 3.54 7.03 7.12
N ASN A 126 4.77 7.32 7.58
CA ASN A 126 5.09 7.68 8.96
C ASN A 126 4.62 6.62 9.98
N VAL A 127 4.67 5.33 9.61
CA VAL A 127 4.33 4.23 10.52
C VAL A 127 5.59 3.76 11.23
N ASP A 128 5.67 4.04 12.54
CA ASP A 128 6.74 3.53 13.40
C ASP A 128 6.41 2.12 13.89
N ILE A 129 7.14 1.12 13.39
CA ILE A 129 6.87 -0.28 13.72
C ILE A 129 8.13 -1.15 13.66
N LYS A 130 8.17 -2.15 14.55
CA LYS A 130 9.13 -3.25 14.56
C LYS A 130 8.53 -4.51 13.95
N ILE A 131 9.20 -5.07 12.94
CA ILE A 131 8.80 -6.29 12.23
C ILE A 131 9.89 -7.35 12.37
N GLU A 132 9.57 -8.48 13.00
CA GLU A 132 10.45 -9.63 13.08
C GLU A 132 10.17 -10.59 11.91
N THR A 133 11.19 -10.96 11.13
CA THR A 133 11.08 -11.87 9.98
C THR A 133 12.43 -12.53 9.69
N GLU A 134 12.43 -13.86 9.47
CA GLU A 134 13.63 -14.62 9.07
C GLU A 134 14.85 -14.44 10.00
N GLY A 135 14.63 -14.20 11.29
CA GLY A 135 15.70 -13.94 12.26
C GLY A 135 16.25 -12.51 12.23
N PHE A 136 15.66 -11.63 11.41
CA PHE A 136 15.97 -10.20 11.35
C PHE A 136 14.89 -9.38 12.04
N ILE A 137 15.32 -8.25 12.61
CA ILE A 137 14.44 -7.22 13.15
C ILE A 137 14.52 -6.02 12.21
N LEU A 138 13.41 -5.71 11.55
CA LEU A 138 13.24 -4.53 10.74
C LEU A 138 12.53 -3.45 11.55
N LYS A 139 13.01 -2.23 11.48
CA LYS A 139 12.42 -1.04 12.10
C LYS A 139 12.38 0.07 11.07
N THR A 140 11.20 0.60 10.77
CA THR A 140 10.97 1.53 9.66
C THR A 140 11.93 2.73 9.66
N PHE A 141 12.21 3.35 10.81
CA PHE A 141 13.10 4.54 10.84
C PHE A 141 14.54 4.27 11.27
N GLU A 142 14.89 3.02 11.57
CA GLU A 142 16.26 2.65 11.99
C GLU A 142 16.96 1.72 10.99
N THR A 143 16.20 0.99 10.17
CA THR A 143 16.75 0.01 9.24
C THR A 143 17.06 0.64 7.90
N ASP A 144 18.27 1.14 7.74
CA ASP A 144 18.75 1.59 6.43
C ASP A 144 19.29 0.43 5.60
N PHE A 145 18.37 -0.34 5.01
CA PHE A 145 18.73 -1.51 4.22
C PHE A 145 19.59 -1.16 3.00
N LEU A 146 19.28 -0.06 2.30
CA LEU A 146 20.02 0.33 1.09
C LEU A 146 21.39 0.92 1.42
N ASN A 147 21.56 1.58 2.55
CA ASN A 147 22.88 2.09 2.97
C ASN A 147 23.52 1.22 4.05
N SER A 148 23.23 -0.08 4.07
CA SER A 148 23.87 -0.97 5.03
C SER A 148 25.40 -0.98 4.81
N PRO A 149 26.22 -1.04 5.87
CA PRO A 149 27.69 -1.03 5.73
C PRO A 149 28.21 -2.12 4.78
N SER A 150 27.53 -3.27 4.77
CA SER A 150 27.82 -4.39 3.86
C SER A 150 27.59 -4.04 2.40
N PHE A 151 26.50 -3.32 2.08
CA PHE A 151 26.21 -2.83 0.73
C PHE A 151 27.23 -1.77 0.29
N LEU A 152 27.45 -0.76 1.12
CA LEU A 152 28.36 0.36 0.81
C LEU A 152 29.79 -0.13 0.56
N LYS A 153 30.28 -1.08 1.37
CA LYS A 153 31.59 -1.69 1.16
C LYS A 153 31.71 -2.39 -0.20
N LYS A 154 30.65 -3.07 -0.66
CA LYS A 154 30.63 -3.77 -1.95
C LYS A 154 30.51 -2.80 -3.12
N SER A 155 29.66 -1.78 -2.98
CA SER A 155 29.53 -0.69 -3.96
C SER A 155 30.87 0.01 -4.17
N LYS A 156 31.60 0.30 -3.08
CA LYS A 156 32.93 0.91 -3.14
C LYS A 156 33.95 0.02 -3.86
N LYS A 157 33.95 -1.30 -3.59
CA LYS A 157 34.82 -2.24 -4.31
C LYS A 157 34.57 -2.24 -5.83
N ILE A 158 33.31 -2.16 -6.26
CA ILE A 158 32.96 -2.06 -7.70
C ILE A 158 33.48 -0.74 -8.27
N GLU A 159 33.25 0.37 -7.56
CA GLU A 159 33.70 1.70 -7.97
C GLU A 159 35.23 1.76 -8.14
N ASP A 160 35.97 1.23 -7.18
CA ASP A 160 37.44 1.21 -7.22
C ASP A 160 37.95 0.37 -8.40
N ALA A 161 37.37 -0.82 -8.62
CA ALA A 161 37.74 -1.72 -9.71
C ALA A 161 37.41 -1.17 -11.11
N LEU A 162 36.34 -0.37 -11.22
CA LEU A 162 35.79 0.12 -12.49
C LEU A 162 35.92 1.64 -12.66
N SER A 163 36.78 2.29 -11.87
CA SER A 163 37.00 3.75 -11.91
C SER A 163 37.33 4.31 -13.30
N LYS A 164 37.94 3.49 -14.18
CA LYS A 164 38.25 3.84 -15.58
C LYS A 164 37.19 3.41 -16.61
N TYR A 165 36.16 2.68 -16.18
CA TYR A 165 35.13 2.07 -17.01
C TYR A 165 33.73 2.52 -16.57
N ILE A 166 33.45 3.82 -16.69
CA ILE A 166 32.26 4.50 -16.14
C ILE A 166 30.97 3.75 -16.48
N SER A 167 30.72 3.43 -17.76
CA SER A 167 29.51 2.74 -18.17
C SER A 167 29.38 1.34 -17.57
N VAL A 168 30.50 0.62 -17.39
CA VAL A 168 30.50 -0.70 -16.75
C VAL A 168 30.21 -0.56 -15.26
N ASN A 169 30.79 0.46 -14.61
CA ASN A 169 30.51 0.79 -13.21
C ASN A 169 29.00 1.02 -13.02
N ASP A 170 28.38 1.88 -13.82
CA ASP A 170 26.95 2.21 -13.69
C ASP A 170 26.06 0.96 -13.75
N ILE A 171 26.29 0.09 -14.75
CA ILE A 171 25.54 -1.17 -14.88
C ILE A 171 25.86 -2.12 -13.73
N ALA A 172 27.11 -2.21 -13.29
CA ALA A 172 27.50 -3.06 -12.16
C ALA A 172 26.86 -2.59 -10.84
N GLN A 173 26.75 -1.29 -10.60
CA GLN A 173 26.06 -0.73 -9.43
C GLN A 173 24.55 -1.04 -9.46
N GLN A 174 23.91 -0.94 -10.63
CA GLN A 174 22.49 -1.33 -10.79
C GLN A 174 22.27 -2.82 -10.53
N LEU A 175 23.16 -3.68 -11.04
CA LEU A 175 23.10 -5.13 -10.81
C LEU A 175 23.36 -5.47 -9.33
N LEU A 176 24.29 -4.78 -8.67
CA LEU A 176 24.53 -4.93 -7.23
C LEU A 176 23.29 -4.55 -6.42
N LEU A 177 22.64 -3.42 -6.76
CA LEU A 177 21.39 -2.99 -6.11
C LEU A 177 20.29 -4.04 -6.31
N GLN A 178 20.14 -4.58 -7.52
CA GLN A 178 19.16 -5.62 -7.80
C GLN A 178 19.41 -6.89 -6.96
N GLU A 179 20.66 -7.35 -6.89
CA GLU A 179 21.03 -8.51 -6.08
C GLU A 179 20.80 -8.25 -4.59
N HIS A 180 21.04 -7.02 -4.13
CA HIS A 180 20.77 -6.59 -2.76
C HIS A 180 19.30 -6.62 -2.41
N LEU A 181 18.45 -6.05 -3.27
CA LEU A 181 16.99 -6.09 -3.10
C LEU A 181 16.43 -7.52 -3.10
N ASN A 182 16.99 -8.40 -3.94
CA ASN A 182 16.59 -9.81 -4.00
C ASN A 182 16.87 -10.59 -2.70
N ASN A 183 17.77 -10.09 -1.85
CA ASN A 183 18.12 -10.73 -0.59
C ASN A 183 17.45 -10.11 0.64
N PHE A 184 16.59 -9.09 0.49
CA PHE A 184 15.81 -8.54 1.61
C PHE A 184 15.02 -9.63 2.36
N PRO A 185 15.03 -9.67 3.71
CA PRO A 185 15.62 -8.70 4.66
C PRO A 185 17.11 -8.92 4.96
N ASN A 186 17.72 -9.98 4.45
CA ASN A 186 19.10 -10.35 4.74
C ASN A 186 20.10 -9.68 3.78
N SER A 187 20.59 -8.51 4.17
CA SER A 187 21.57 -7.73 3.40
C SER A 187 22.97 -8.39 3.28
N GLU A 188 23.25 -9.44 4.06
CA GLU A 188 24.58 -10.04 4.17
C GLU A 188 24.83 -11.21 3.20
N LYS A 189 23.78 -11.77 2.58
CA LYS A 189 23.88 -12.93 1.67
C LYS A 189 24.67 -12.69 0.39
N ILE A 190 24.96 -11.44 0.03
CA ILE A 190 25.83 -11.12 -1.11
C ILE A 190 27.28 -11.41 -0.70
N ASN A 191 27.91 -12.44 -1.25
CA ASN A 191 29.29 -12.82 -0.94
C ASN A 191 30.32 -12.17 -1.88
N GLU A 192 31.62 -12.24 -1.59
CA GLU A 192 32.65 -11.63 -2.46
C GLU A 192 32.72 -12.25 -3.87
N LYS A 193 32.30 -13.51 -4.02
CA LYS A 193 32.18 -14.16 -5.34
C LYS A 193 31.16 -13.46 -6.24
N SER A 194 30.16 -12.79 -5.67
CA SER A 194 29.14 -12.07 -6.45
C SER A 194 29.68 -10.82 -7.13
N ILE A 195 30.64 -10.09 -6.54
CA ILE A 195 31.16 -8.84 -7.13
C ILE A 195 31.79 -9.12 -8.50
N LYS A 196 32.67 -10.13 -8.59
CA LYS A 196 33.30 -10.50 -9.86
C LYS A 196 32.25 -10.96 -10.88
N THR A 197 31.23 -11.70 -10.44
CA THR A 197 30.11 -12.11 -11.29
C THR A 197 29.29 -10.91 -11.79
N ILE A 198 29.00 -9.94 -10.92
CA ILE A 198 28.28 -8.70 -11.25
C ILE A 198 29.05 -7.91 -12.31
N ILE A 199 30.35 -7.73 -12.12
CA ILE A 199 31.18 -6.99 -13.07
C ILE A 199 31.26 -7.71 -14.42
N ASN A 200 31.47 -9.04 -14.42
CA ASN A 200 31.48 -9.83 -15.65
C ASN A 200 30.13 -9.77 -16.39
N LYS A 201 29.00 -9.73 -15.66
CA LYS A 201 27.67 -9.52 -16.27
C LYS A 201 27.56 -8.12 -16.90
N ALA A 202 28.02 -7.08 -16.21
CA ALA A 202 28.03 -5.71 -16.74
C ALA A 202 28.87 -5.58 -18.02
N CYS A 203 30.08 -6.16 -18.03
CA CYS A 203 30.94 -6.21 -19.21
C CYS A 203 30.25 -6.89 -20.40
N LYS A 204 29.59 -8.05 -20.15
CA LYS A 204 28.85 -8.78 -21.18
C LYS A 204 27.70 -7.97 -21.76
N LEU A 205 26.92 -7.27 -20.92
CA LEU A 205 25.81 -6.43 -21.37
C LEU A 205 26.27 -5.27 -22.26
N LEU A 206 27.48 -4.78 -22.05
CA LEU A 206 28.09 -3.69 -22.83
C LEU A 206 29.02 -4.16 -23.94
N ASN A 207 29.14 -5.48 -24.17
CA ASN A 207 30.08 -6.08 -25.12
C ASN A 207 31.54 -5.65 -24.92
N ILE A 208 31.96 -5.41 -23.67
CA ILE A 208 33.34 -5.07 -23.31
C ILE A 208 34.08 -6.36 -22.97
N LYS A 209 35.23 -6.61 -23.63
CA LYS A 209 36.08 -7.76 -23.33
C LYS A 209 36.69 -7.62 -21.94
N ASP A 210 36.81 -8.76 -21.25
CA ASP A 210 37.17 -8.92 -19.85
C ASP A 210 38.11 -7.82 -19.33
N ILE A 211 37.60 -7.02 -18.41
CA ILE A 211 38.41 -6.10 -17.61
C ILE A 211 39.22 -6.96 -16.66
N ASN A 212 40.54 -6.78 -16.63
CA ASN A 212 41.40 -7.53 -15.73
C ASN A 212 41.22 -6.95 -14.31
N ILE A 213 40.44 -7.65 -13.48
CA ILE A 213 40.07 -7.29 -12.11
C ILE A 213 40.58 -8.35 -11.14
#